data_AF-A0A7Z2KU78-F1
#
_entry.id   AF-A0A7Z2KU78-F1
#
_cell.length_a   1.000
_cell.length_b   1.000
_cell.length_c   1.000
_cell.angle_alpha   90.00
_cell.angle_beta   90.00
_cell.angle_gamma   90.00
#
_symmetry.space_group_name_H-M   'P 1'
#
loop_
_entity.id
_entity.type
_entity.pdbx_description
1 polymer ?
#
loop_
_entity_poly.entity_id
_entity_poly.type
_entity_poly.pdbx_seq_one_letter_code
_entity_poly.pdbx_strand_id
1 'polypeptide(L)'
;MFSLVMPEGDTYLHSEERRLFYVPLTRARRSVAMFTVSARNSPFLTELVKDGVVTVTDMKGEPIEEERCPVCQHGVVLHRTGKFGDFKSCSAFPRCKYKPAKPTKKSVRQATFKPRPYALS
;
A
#
# COMPACT_ATOMS: atom_id res chain seq x y z
N MET A 1 25.91 13.16 31.59
CA MET A 1 25.46 14.57 31.47
C MET A 1 24.93 14.82 30.05
N PHE A 2 23.84 14.16 29.67
CA PHE A 2 23.10 14.39 28.40
C PHE A 2 21.57 14.24 28.59
N SER A 3 21.11 13.67 29.72
CA SER A 3 19.70 13.49 30.07
C SER A 3 18.94 14.77 30.45
N LEU A 4 19.56 15.96 30.37
CA LEU A 4 18.94 17.24 30.74
C LEU A 4 18.37 18.00 29.53
N VAL A 5 18.65 17.50 28.31
CA VAL A 5 18.25 18.16 27.05
C VAL A 5 17.14 17.39 26.32
N MET A 6 16.86 16.14 26.72
CA MET A 6 15.76 15.32 26.18
C MET A 6 14.96 14.75 27.36
N PRO A 7 13.76 15.26 27.68
CA PRO A 7 12.89 14.60 28.66
C PRO A 7 12.59 13.16 28.18
N GLU A 8 12.36 12.25 29.11
CA GLU A 8 12.04 10.84 28.80
C GLU A 8 10.95 10.78 27.73
N GLY A 9 11.22 10.02 26.65
CA GLY A 9 10.41 10.04 25.44
C GLY A 9 8.93 9.83 25.73
N ASP A 10 8.06 10.55 24.99
CA ASP A 10 6.62 10.38 25.17
C ASP A 10 6.22 8.91 25.03
N THR A 11 5.26 8.47 25.85
CA THR A 11 4.73 7.10 25.83
C THR A 11 3.93 6.75 24.56
N TYR A 12 3.84 7.68 23.61
CA TYR A 12 3.07 7.53 22.38
C TYR A 12 3.89 6.86 21.26
N LEU A 13 3.32 5.82 20.66
CA LEU A 13 3.97 5.05 19.60
C LEU A 13 4.35 5.96 18.41
N HIS A 14 5.65 6.00 18.08
CA HIS A 14 6.23 6.85 17.05
C HIS A 14 6.01 8.37 17.27
N SER A 15 5.95 8.84 18.52
CA SER A 15 5.69 10.25 18.87
C SER A 15 6.60 11.24 18.13
N GLU A 16 7.91 10.96 18.05
CA GLU A 16 8.87 11.83 17.37
C GLU A 16 8.61 11.93 15.86
N GLU A 17 8.32 10.81 15.20
CA GLU A 17 7.95 10.79 13.78
C GLU A 17 6.64 11.56 13.53
N ARG A 18 5.62 11.36 14.38
CA ARG A 18 4.35 12.10 14.26
C ARG A 18 4.56 13.61 14.41
N ARG A 19 5.42 14.05 15.33
CA ARG A 19 5.77 15.47 15.50
C ARG A 19 6.44 16.03 14.24
N LEU A 20 7.31 15.26 13.58
CA LEU A 20 7.93 15.65 12.30
C LEU A 20 6.92 15.84 11.16
N PHE A 21 5.79 15.12 11.15
CA PHE A 21 4.73 15.31 10.16
C PHE A 21 3.72 16.39 10.54
N TYR A 22 3.31 16.45 11.81
CA TYR A 22 2.29 17.39 12.29
C TYR A 22 2.72 18.86 12.20
N VAL A 23 3.96 19.18 12.58
CA VAL A 23 4.48 20.56 12.57
C VAL A 23 4.44 21.19 11.17
N PRO A 24 4.99 20.58 10.11
CA PRO A 24 4.88 21.14 8.77
C PRO A 24 3.45 21.18 8.25
N LEU A 25 2.61 20.17 8.55
CA LEU A 25 1.19 20.17 8.16
C LEU A 25 0.39 21.33 8.75
N THR A 26 0.66 21.69 10.01
CA THR A 26 -0.09 22.73 10.72
C THR A 26 0.51 24.13 10.62
N ARG A 27 1.80 24.26 10.26
CA ARG A 27 2.44 25.58 10.05
C ARG A 27 2.46 26.06 8.61
N ALA A 28 2.37 25.17 7.62
CA ALA A 28 2.36 25.58 6.23
C ALA A 28 1.04 26.30 5.88
N ARG A 29 1.15 27.49 5.29
CA ARG A 29 -0.03 28.33 4.98
C ARG A 29 -0.66 28.07 3.60
N ARG A 30 0.05 27.42 2.68
CA ARG A 30 -0.35 27.36 1.26
C ARG A 30 -0.42 25.94 0.69
N SER A 31 0.62 25.13 0.89
CA SER A 31 0.63 23.73 0.50
C SER A 31 1.73 22.98 1.24
N VAL A 32 1.56 21.67 1.40
CA VAL A 32 2.57 20.76 1.95
C VAL A 32 2.78 19.64 0.95
N ALA A 33 4.03 19.38 0.62
CA ALA A 33 4.43 18.22 -0.16
C ALA A 33 5.20 17.27 0.76
N MET A 34 4.81 16.00 0.75
CA MET A 34 5.51 14.94 1.47
C MET A 34 6.14 14.00 0.46
N PHE A 35 7.41 13.68 0.66
CA PHE A 35 8.15 12.76 -0.18
C PHE A 35 8.39 11.46 0.58
N THR A 36 8.13 10.33 -0.07
CA THR A 36 8.45 9.00 0.45
C THR A 36 9.17 8.17 -0.57
N VAL A 37 9.95 7.20 -0.08
CA VAL A 37 10.46 6.14 -0.92
C VAL A 37 9.32 5.16 -1.21
N SER A 38 9.10 4.83 -2.47
CA SER A 38 8.11 3.83 -2.89
C SER A 38 8.27 2.55 -2.09
N ALA A 39 7.16 1.94 -1.67
CA ALA A 39 7.13 0.73 -0.87
C ALA A 39 7.70 0.80 0.57
N ARG A 40 8.13 1.98 1.03
CA ARG A 40 8.58 2.27 2.40
C ARG A 40 8.01 3.60 2.86
N ASN A 41 6.71 3.61 3.15
CA ASN A 41 6.04 4.77 3.73
C ASN A 41 5.99 4.68 5.27
N SER A 42 5.90 5.85 5.92
CA SER A 42 5.70 5.91 7.36
C SER A 42 4.28 5.42 7.72
N PRO A 43 4.07 4.88 8.94
CA PRO A 43 2.73 4.51 9.41
C PRO A 43 1.73 5.67 9.31
N PHE A 44 2.18 6.89 9.62
CA PHE A 44 1.38 8.10 9.57
C PHE A 44 0.84 8.42 8.17
N LEU A 45 1.69 8.31 7.14
CA LEU A 45 1.24 8.56 5.76
C LEU A 45 0.20 7.53 5.29
N THR A 46 0.29 6.31 5.80
CA THR A 46 -0.77 5.34 5.51
C THR A 46 -2.07 5.73 6.18
N GLU A 47 -2.05 6.14 7.46
CA GLU A 47 -3.28 6.59 8.14
C GLU A 47 -3.96 7.69 7.30
N LEU A 48 -3.20 8.66 6.81
CA LEU A 48 -3.71 9.72 5.93
C LEU A 48 -4.29 9.22 4.59
N VAL A 49 -3.65 8.23 3.96
CA VAL A 49 -4.17 7.61 2.73
C VAL A 49 -5.44 6.81 3.01
N LYS A 50 -5.49 6.10 4.14
CA LYS A 50 -6.65 5.31 4.57
C LYS A 50 -7.85 6.20 4.89
N ASP A 51 -7.60 7.35 5.49
CA ASP A 51 -8.63 8.36 5.78
C ASP A 51 -9.04 9.16 4.52
N GLY A 52 -8.40 8.90 3.36
CA GLY A 52 -8.72 9.52 2.08
C GLY A 52 -8.28 10.97 1.95
N VAL A 53 -7.44 11.47 2.86
CA VAL A 53 -6.98 12.87 2.87
C VAL A 53 -5.87 13.11 1.85
N VAL A 54 -5.08 12.07 1.56
CA VAL A 54 -3.90 12.17 0.68
C VAL A 54 -3.90 11.05 -0.35
N THR A 55 -3.69 11.42 -1.61
CA THR A 55 -3.41 10.48 -2.71
C THR A 55 -1.91 10.42 -2.96
N VAL A 56 -1.32 9.22 -2.96
CA VAL A 56 0.09 9.04 -3.30
C VAL A 56 0.25 9.18 -4.81
N THR A 57 0.97 10.22 -5.24
CA THR A 57 1.31 10.44 -6.64
C THR A 57 2.78 10.13 -6.89
N ASP A 58 3.09 9.58 -8.06
CA ASP A 58 4.47 9.50 -8.54
C ASP A 58 5.05 10.90 -8.78
N MET A 59 6.35 11.01 -9.02
CA MET A 59 7.01 12.25 -9.45
C MET A 59 6.44 12.81 -10.76
N LYS A 60 5.73 11.98 -11.53
CA LYS A 60 5.03 12.37 -12.77
C LYS A 60 3.59 12.82 -12.54
N GLY A 61 3.07 12.75 -11.32
CA GLY A 61 1.70 13.13 -10.96
C GLY A 61 0.65 12.03 -11.11
N GLU A 62 1.03 10.82 -11.53
CA GLU A 62 0.10 9.71 -11.66
C GLU A 62 -0.19 9.05 -10.30
N PRO A 63 -1.45 8.71 -9.98
CA PRO A 63 -1.78 8.04 -8.73
C PRO A 63 -1.19 6.63 -8.70
N ILE A 64 -0.44 6.31 -7.64
CA ILE A 64 0.10 4.98 -7.42
C ILE A 64 -0.75 4.28 -6.36
N GLU A 65 -1.39 3.19 -6.75
CA GLU A 65 -2.04 2.27 -5.82
C GLU A 65 -1.02 1.25 -5.28
N GLU A 66 -0.60 1.42 -4.03
CA GLU A 66 0.24 0.45 -3.33
C GLU A 66 -0.61 -0.48 -2.46
N GLU A 67 -0.73 -1.75 -2.86
CA GLU A 67 -1.45 -2.77 -2.08
C GLU A 67 -0.61 -3.18 -0.86
N ARG A 68 -1.13 -3.00 0.36
CA ARG A 68 -0.43 -3.40 1.59
C ARG A 68 -0.38 -4.92 1.75
N CYS A 69 0.75 -5.42 2.25
CA CYS A 69 0.91 -6.82 2.55
C CYS A 69 0.04 -7.22 3.76
N PRO A 70 -0.89 -8.18 3.61
CA PRO A 70 -1.78 -8.58 4.70
C PRO A 70 -1.06 -9.31 5.84
N VAL A 71 0.16 -9.80 5.60
CA VAL A 71 0.93 -10.57 6.59
C VAL A 71 1.72 -9.67 7.51
N CYS A 72 2.50 -8.74 6.95
CA CYS A 72 3.37 -7.89 7.75
C CYS A 72 2.80 -6.51 8.02
N GLN A 73 1.75 -6.08 7.32
CA GLN A 73 1.06 -4.78 7.42
C GLN A 73 1.92 -3.52 7.18
N HIS A 74 3.24 -3.65 7.20
CA HIS A 74 4.20 -2.58 6.99
C HIS A 74 4.76 -2.55 5.56
N GLY A 75 4.93 -3.73 4.94
CA GLY A 75 5.39 -3.83 3.56
C GLY A 75 4.24 -3.75 2.56
N VAL A 76 4.56 -3.46 1.30
CA VAL A 76 3.60 -3.45 0.18
C VAL A 76 3.87 -4.62 -0.76
N VAL A 77 2.88 -5.03 -1.52
CA VAL A 77 2.97 -6.09 -2.53
C VAL A 77 3.47 -5.48 -3.82
N LEU A 78 4.66 -5.90 -4.24
CA LEU A 78 5.31 -5.42 -5.47
C LEU A 78 5.29 -6.49 -6.55
N HIS A 79 5.13 -6.05 -7.80
CA HIS A 79 5.36 -6.88 -8.97
C HIS A 79 6.86 -6.99 -9.23
N ARG A 80 7.37 -8.22 -9.30
CA ARG A 80 8.78 -8.53 -9.56
C ARG A 80 8.89 -9.53 -10.69
N THR A 81 9.93 -9.38 -11.51
CA THR A 81 10.21 -10.32 -12.59
C THR A 81 11.26 -11.32 -12.13
N GLY A 82 11.00 -12.61 -12.32
CA GLY A 82 11.92 -13.70 -11.97
C GLY A 82 12.17 -14.64 -13.14
N LYS A 83 13.03 -15.64 -12.91
CA LYS A 83 13.37 -16.67 -13.93
C LYS A 83 12.14 -17.42 -14.46
N PHE A 84 11.10 -17.59 -13.65
CA PHE A 84 9.86 -18.31 -13.99
C PHE A 84 8.72 -17.36 -14.41
N GLY A 85 9.08 -16.14 -14.82
CA GLY A 85 8.16 -15.06 -15.17
C GLY A 85 7.82 -14.16 -14.00
N ASP A 86 6.86 -13.27 -14.22
CA ASP A 86 6.46 -12.27 -13.25
C ASP A 86 5.75 -12.86 -12.05
N PHE A 87 5.98 -12.29 -10.86
CA PHE A 87 5.34 -12.68 -9.62
C PHE A 87 5.17 -11.47 -8.71
N LYS A 88 4.16 -11.53 -7.85
CA LYS A 88 3.97 -10.54 -6.79
C LYS A 88 4.64 -11.03 -5.50
N SER A 89 5.30 -10.14 -4.76
CA SER A 89 5.90 -10.44 -3.46
C SER A 89 6.01 -9.22 -2.56
N CYS A 90 6.07 -9.44 -1.25
CA CYS A 90 6.20 -8.34 -0.28
C CYS A 90 7.55 -7.61 -0.41
N SER A 91 7.52 -6.27 -0.31
CA SER A 91 8.71 -5.40 -0.32
C SER A 91 9.69 -5.72 0.82
N ALA A 92 9.19 -6.23 1.95
CA ALA A 92 9.98 -6.57 3.13
C ALA A 92 10.68 -7.95 3.07
N PHE A 93 10.74 -8.60 1.90
CA PHE A 93 11.58 -9.80 1.74
C PHE A 93 13.06 -9.48 2.03
N PRO A 94 13.81 -10.29 2.80
CA PRO A 94 13.51 -11.66 3.23
C PRO A 94 12.74 -11.80 4.55
N ARG A 95 12.49 -10.70 5.28
CA ARG A 95 11.78 -10.75 6.57
C ARG A 95 10.32 -11.17 6.41
N CYS A 96 9.66 -10.69 5.36
CA CYS A 96 8.32 -11.15 4.98
C CYS A 96 8.39 -11.99 3.70
N LYS A 97 8.00 -13.26 3.78
CA LYS A 97 7.99 -14.20 2.64
C LYS A 97 6.64 -14.30 1.93
N TYR A 98 5.74 -13.36 2.17
CA TYR A 98 4.41 -13.36 1.55
C TYR A 98 4.50 -13.26 0.02
N LYS A 99 3.80 -14.18 -0.66
CA LYS A 99 3.68 -14.27 -2.11
C LYS A 99 2.23 -14.57 -2.45
N PRO A 100 1.45 -13.61 -2.96
CA PRO A 100 0.08 -13.89 -3.39
C PRO A 100 0.08 -14.79 -4.63
N ALA A 101 -0.93 -15.66 -4.72
CA ALA A 101 -1.10 -16.53 -5.88
C ALA A 101 -1.44 -15.71 -7.14
N LYS A 102 -0.96 -16.14 -8.31
CA LYS A 102 -1.41 -15.55 -9.58
C LYS A 102 -2.92 -15.81 -9.73
N PRO A 103 -3.74 -14.81 -10.07
CA PRO A 103 -5.14 -15.06 -10.38
C PRO A 103 -5.21 -15.98 -11.59
N THR A 104 -5.67 -17.22 -11.38
CA THR A 104 -5.96 -18.13 -12.47
C THR A 104 -7.20 -17.58 -13.17
N LYS A 105 -7.06 -17.11 -14.41
CA LYS A 105 -8.22 -16.80 -15.26
C LYS A 105 -8.98 -18.10 -15.47
N LYS A 106 -9.98 -18.39 -14.63
CA LYS A 106 -10.98 -19.41 -14.93
C LYS A 106 -11.78 -18.87 -16.11
N SER A 107 -11.51 -19.38 -17.31
CA SER A 107 -12.37 -19.14 -18.46
C SER A 107 -13.73 -19.71 -18.12
N VAL A 108 -14.70 -18.83 -17.85
CA VAL A 108 -16.11 -19.21 -17.77
C VAL A 108 -16.47 -19.73 -19.16
N ARG A 109 -16.46 -21.05 -19.34
CA ARG A 109 -17.02 -21.68 -20.54
C ARG A 109 -18.51 -21.39 -20.52
N GLN A 110 -18.95 -20.40 -21.30
CA GLN A 110 -20.35 -20.15 -21.56
C GLN A 110 -20.95 -21.40 -22.19
N ALA A 111 -21.74 -22.14 -21.43
CA ALA A 111 -22.57 -23.20 -21.97
C ALA A 111 -23.70 -22.52 -22.77
N THR A 112 -23.60 -22.54 -24.10
CA THR A 112 -24.72 -22.19 -24.98
C THR A 112 -25.86 -23.18 -24.72
N PHE A 113 -26.84 -22.75 -23.94
CA PHE A 113 -28.10 -23.48 -23.75
C PHE A 113 -28.89 -23.39 -25.05
N LYS A 114 -28.87 -24.45 -25.86
CA LYS A 114 -29.65 -24.54 -27.10
C LYS A 114 -31.07 -25.00 -26.72
N PRO A 115 -32.11 -24.15 -26.82
CA PRO A 115 -33.46 -24.58 -26.50
C PRO A 115 -33.94 -25.61 -27.53
N ARG A 116 -34.63 -26.65 -27.05
CA ARG A 116 -35.27 -27.65 -27.91
C ARG A 116 -36.47 -27.02 -28.61
N PRO A 117 -36.64 -27.18 -29.94
CA PRO A 117 -37.84 -26.71 -30.61
C PRO A 117 -39.03 -27.58 -30.18
N TYR A 118 -40.09 -26.94 -29.68
CA TYR A 118 -41.37 -27.61 -29.45
C TYR A 118 -42.00 -27.99 -30.80
N ALA A 119 -42.47 -29.23 -30.90
CA ALA A 119 -43.20 -29.74 -32.05
C ALA A 119 -44.57 -29.05 -32.15
N LEU A 120 -44.85 -28.42 -33.29
CA LEU A 120 -46.16 -27.91 -33.66
C LEU A 120 -47.11 -29.10 -33.91
N SER A 121 -48.25 -29.10 -33.22
CA SER A 121 -49.43 -29.92 -33.53
C SER A 121 -50.39 -29.11 -34.39
#